data_AF-A0AAD0XPU7-F1
#
_entry.id   AF-A0AAD0XPU7-F1
#
_cell.length_a   1.000
_cell.length_b   1.000
_cell.length_c   1.000
_cell.angle_alpha   90.00
_cell.angle_beta   90.00
_cell.angle_gamma   90.00
#
_symmetry.space_group_name_H-M   'P 1'
#
loop_
_entity.id
_entity.type
_entity.pdbx_description
1 polymer ?
#
loop_
_entity_poly.entity_id
_entity_poly.type
_entity_poly.pdbx_seq_one_letter_code
_entity_poly.pdbx_strand_id
1 'polypeptide(L)'
;MKYFFSVLFLTFVLLLNCSTQTKEVSASQPNGILPFLTLGIGKDSLDTIGKSRWSFRVKSILLHHTSGLKAEEYLEKSKSGGWMVHFIVLENGSVYGVEDPSKILYRAAPGMDETTIHVSWEGANDSVLKNEAQLKALTELIQSLSKEYSISLNNFDIASGKGIFTHTQSKKKFGRFLDTGECGSEKVLSAVLSKVQGKFFPESEWKDRFVPGWVLRKEKFTDSSGKKIVQTYSHGRGTTQAPVVNLESIEKDGNGKAPEEKRLRYNHRGTIRPDCIVLHYTAIPDYQKTLEVLEKRNLSATFLADQDGKTYQLLDSIFDTAAAATGTNANCFQVEIVGKDTDMLLANKEQTKAVVRLVKELSEKYKIPLNNERVESLRGVYSHTQAKKKWGGSIYLDGKDFDPGEPYMKEVLEQAGGTFYPEENWYERQSNDWILLFTAFQP
;
A
#
# COMPACT_ATOMS: atom_id res chain seq x y z
N MET A 1 40.07 15.74 -58.48
CA MET A 1 40.06 14.83 -59.65
C MET A 1 38.61 14.44 -59.88
N LYS A 2 38.00 15.02 -60.91
CA LYS A 2 36.61 14.82 -61.34
C LYS A 2 36.63 13.79 -62.49
N TYR A 3 35.75 12.78 -62.46
CA TYR A 3 35.19 12.10 -63.63
C TYR A 3 33.83 11.52 -63.19
N PHE A 4 32.64 11.92 -63.66
CA PHE A 4 31.97 12.05 -64.98
C PHE A 4 31.20 10.81 -65.46
N PHE A 5 29.94 11.08 -65.86
CA PHE A 5 28.96 10.33 -66.67
C PHE A 5 28.30 9.09 -66.02
N SER A 6 26.99 8.84 -66.15
CA SER A 6 26.13 9.04 -67.32
C SER A 6 24.66 9.34 -66.98
N VAL A 7 24.04 10.11 -67.87
CA VAL A 7 22.63 10.52 -67.97
C VAL A 7 21.87 9.49 -68.83
N LEU A 8 20.59 9.24 -68.52
CA LEU A 8 19.54 8.83 -69.48
C LEU A 8 18.16 9.15 -68.86
N PHE A 9 17.58 10.32 -69.10
CA PHE A 9 16.64 10.72 -70.18
C PHE A 9 15.27 10.02 -70.20
N LEU A 10 14.26 10.81 -69.80
CA LEU A 10 12.84 10.89 -70.19
C LEU A 10 11.95 9.62 -70.25
N THR A 11 10.81 9.69 -69.56
CA THR A 11 9.52 9.95 -70.26
C THR A 11 8.44 10.42 -69.29
N PHE A 12 7.84 11.57 -69.63
CA PHE A 12 6.68 12.18 -68.98
C PHE A 12 5.45 11.76 -69.78
N VAL A 13 4.48 11.09 -69.16
CA VAL A 13 3.15 10.87 -69.75
C VAL A 13 2.10 11.33 -68.73
N LEU A 14 1.51 12.48 -69.03
CA LEU A 14 0.25 12.96 -68.49
C LEU A 14 -0.88 12.31 -69.29
N LEU A 15 -1.75 11.54 -68.62
CA LEU A 15 -3.13 11.34 -69.08
C LEU A 15 -4.10 11.43 -67.90
N LEU A 16 -5.25 12.02 -68.22
CA LEU A 16 -6.29 12.60 -67.39
C LEU A 16 -7.17 11.60 -66.60
N ASN A 17 -7.66 12.09 -65.46
CA ASN A 17 -8.99 11.90 -64.85
C ASN A 17 -9.74 10.59 -65.09
N CYS A 18 -9.90 9.82 -64.00
CA CYS A 18 -11.16 9.17 -63.69
C CYS A 18 -11.41 9.22 -62.18
N SER A 19 -12.55 9.77 -61.80
CA SER A 19 -13.10 9.72 -60.45
C SER A 19 -13.29 8.26 -60.01
N THR A 20 -12.75 7.88 -58.86
CA THR A 20 -13.19 6.68 -58.16
C THR A 20 -13.33 6.97 -56.68
N GLN A 21 -14.54 6.69 -56.20
CA GLN A 21 -14.99 6.68 -54.82
C GLN A 21 -13.90 6.32 -53.81
N THR A 22 -13.79 7.15 -52.77
CA THR A 22 -13.20 6.78 -51.49
C THR A 22 -13.89 5.53 -50.96
N LYS A 23 -13.29 4.36 -51.21
CA LYS A 23 -13.53 3.17 -50.40
C LYS A 23 -13.01 3.47 -49.01
N GLU A 24 -13.91 3.45 -48.03
CA GLU A 24 -13.57 3.32 -46.62
C GLU A 24 -12.54 2.20 -46.48
N VAL A 25 -11.35 2.56 -46.01
CA VAL A 25 -10.33 1.61 -45.61
C VAL A 25 -10.83 1.01 -44.30
N SER A 26 -11.41 -0.18 -44.37
CA SER A 26 -11.65 -1.02 -43.19
C SER A 26 -10.28 -1.34 -42.59
N ALA A 27 -9.92 -0.66 -41.50
CA ALA A 27 -8.76 -0.99 -40.71
C ALA A 27 -9.04 -2.25 -39.89
N SER A 28 -9.02 -3.42 -40.53
CA SER A 28 -8.92 -4.69 -39.82
C SER A 28 -7.48 -4.85 -39.34
N GLN A 29 -7.23 -4.44 -38.09
CA GLN A 29 -5.97 -4.66 -37.39
C GLN A 29 -5.72 -6.17 -37.19
N PRO A 30 -4.46 -6.65 -37.09
CA PRO A 30 -4.09 -8.05 -37.33
C PRO A 30 -4.64 -9.10 -36.35
N ASN A 31 -5.31 -8.73 -35.26
CA ASN A 31 -5.66 -9.65 -34.16
C ASN A 31 -7.08 -9.51 -33.60
N GLY A 32 -8.02 -8.88 -34.32
CA GLY A 32 -9.41 -8.73 -33.85
C GLY A 32 -9.59 -7.78 -32.66
N ILE A 33 -8.55 -7.03 -32.28
CA ILE A 33 -8.59 -5.99 -31.25
C ILE A 33 -9.06 -4.68 -31.90
N LEU A 34 -10.10 -4.08 -31.33
CA LEU A 34 -10.67 -2.80 -31.77
C LEU A 34 -9.99 -1.63 -31.06
N PRO A 35 -9.78 -0.49 -31.72
CA PRO A 35 -9.12 0.65 -31.08
C PRO A 35 -10.07 1.38 -30.12
N PHE A 36 -9.56 1.89 -28.99
CA PHE A 36 -10.37 2.69 -28.04
C PHE A 36 -11.07 3.90 -28.66
N LEU A 37 -10.57 4.43 -29.78
CA LEU A 37 -11.24 5.52 -30.53
C LEU A 37 -12.69 5.17 -30.92
N THR A 38 -12.96 3.88 -31.16
CA THR A 38 -14.32 3.41 -31.48
C THR A 38 -15.27 3.40 -30.29
N LEU A 39 -14.76 3.58 -29.07
CA LEU A 39 -15.51 3.79 -27.83
C LEU A 39 -15.50 5.27 -27.38
N GLY A 40 -15.16 6.20 -28.28
CA GLY A 40 -15.20 7.64 -28.01
C GLY A 40 -13.94 8.24 -27.39
N ILE A 41 -12.89 7.45 -27.12
CA ILE A 41 -11.64 7.96 -26.56
C ILE A 41 -10.64 8.32 -27.66
N GLY A 42 -10.48 9.62 -27.90
CA GLY A 42 -9.53 10.17 -28.86
C GLY A 42 -8.06 9.81 -28.57
N LYS A 43 -7.25 9.70 -29.62
CA LYS A 43 -5.80 9.45 -29.52
C LYS A 43 -5.08 10.47 -28.63
N ASP A 44 -5.42 11.75 -28.76
CA ASP A 44 -4.83 12.82 -27.94
C ASP A 44 -5.08 12.62 -26.44
N SER A 45 -6.22 12.04 -26.06
CA SER A 45 -6.50 11.72 -24.66
C SER A 45 -5.59 10.59 -24.16
N LEU A 46 -5.40 9.55 -24.98
CA LEU A 46 -4.50 8.42 -24.66
C LEU A 46 -3.04 8.89 -24.53
N ASP A 47 -2.58 9.72 -25.46
CA ASP A 47 -1.21 10.26 -25.48
C ASP A 47 -0.97 11.24 -24.31
N THR A 48 -1.99 11.96 -23.85
CA THR A 48 -1.89 12.88 -22.70
C THR A 48 -1.82 12.12 -21.36
N ILE A 49 -2.58 11.02 -21.23
CA ILE A 49 -2.60 10.23 -19.99
C ILE A 49 -1.40 9.29 -19.91
N GLY A 50 -1.00 8.74 -21.06
CA GLY A 50 0.10 7.80 -21.18
C GLY A 50 1.48 8.46 -21.14
N LYS A 51 2.49 7.67 -20.78
CA LYS A 51 3.90 8.04 -20.91
C LYS A 51 4.63 7.03 -21.77
N SER A 52 5.61 7.47 -22.55
CA SER A 52 6.45 6.55 -23.31
C SER A 52 7.23 5.61 -22.38
N ARG A 53 7.34 4.35 -22.76
CA ARG A 53 8.23 3.37 -22.13
C ARG A 53 8.94 2.52 -23.19
N TRP A 54 10.08 1.95 -22.80
CA TRP A 54 10.78 0.98 -23.64
C TRP A 54 10.10 -0.39 -23.58
N SER A 55 9.84 -1.01 -24.72
CA SER A 55 9.10 -2.28 -24.83
C SER A 55 9.69 -3.42 -23.98
N PHE A 56 11.02 -3.49 -23.82
CA PHE A 56 11.67 -4.53 -23.01
C PHE A 56 11.36 -4.44 -21.50
N ARG A 57 10.72 -3.36 -21.03
CA ARG A 57 10.31 -3.22 -19.63
C ARG A 57 9.07 -4.03 -19.30
N VAL A 58 8.25 -4.41 -20.29
CA VAL A 58 7.05 -5.23 -20.07
C VAL A 58 7.43 -6.62 -19.59
N LYS A 59 6.90 -7.00 -18.43
CA LYS A 59 7.18 -8.28 -17.76
C LYS A 59 5.95 -8.89 -17.10
N SER A 60 4.84 -8.16 -17.05
CA SER A 60 3.63 -8.58 -16.34
C SER A 60 2.34 -8.12 -17.01
N ILE A 61 1.27 -8.85 -16.68
CA ILE A 61 -0.12 -8.45 -16.92
C ILE A 61 -0.78 -8.23 -15.56
N LEU A 62 -1.63 -7.22 -15.46
CA LEU A 62 -2.42 -6.98 -14.26
C LEU A 62 -3.89 -6.81 -14.61
N LEU A 63 -4.70 -7.62 -13.93
CA LEU A 63 -6.13 -7.73 -14.17
C LEU A 63 -6.92 -6.76 -13.30
N HIS A 64 -7.92 -6.13 -13.92
CA HIS A 64 -8.89 -5.21 -13.35
C HIS A 64 -10.31 -5.58 -13.80
N HIS A 65 -11.31 -4.90 -13.27
CA HIS A 65 -12.66 -4.89 -13.84
C HIS A 65 -13.22 -3.48 -13.85
N THR A 66 -14.27 -3.25 -14.63
CA THR A 66 -14.91 -1.91 -14.70
C THR A 66 -15.78 -1.57 -13.51
N SER A 67 -15.86 -2.45 -12.51
CA SER A 67 -16.68 -2.27 -11.29
C SER A 67 -18.17 -2.09 -11.64
N GLY A 68 -18.62 -2.77 -12.69
CA GLY A 68 -19.99 -2.77 -13.19
C GLY A 68 -20.31 -1.67 -14.21
N LEU A 69 -19.36 -0.77 -14.49
CA LEU A 69 -19.54 0.28 -15.48
C LEU A 69 -19.44 -0.26 -16.91
N LYS A 70 -20.17 0.35 -17.84
CA LYS A 70 -19.97 0.13 -19.28
C LYS A 70 -18.66 0.75 -19.75
N ALA A 71 -18.05 0.18 -20.79
CA ALA A 71 -16.71 0.55 -21.20
C ALA A 71 -16.54 2.05 -21.52
N GLU A 72 -17.52 2.68 -22.16
CA GLU A 72 -17.47 4.13 -22.46
C GLU A 72 -17.43 4.96 -21.17
N GLU A 73 -18.31 4.65 -20.21
CA GLU A 73 -18.35 5.35 -18.93
C GLU A 73 -17.07 5.10 -18.12
N TYR A 74 -16.58 3.86 -18.10
CA TYR A 74 -15.33 3.50 -17.43
C TYR A 74 -14.14 4.25 -18.02
N LEU A 75 -14.04 4.34 -19.34
CA LEU A 75 -12.94 5.03 -20.03
C LEU A 75 -13.00 6.54 -19.83
N GLU A 76 -14.18 7.16 -19.84
CA GLU A 76 -14.33 8.59 -19.52
C GLU A 76 -13.94 8.89 -18.07
N LYS A 77 -14.35 8.03 -17.13
CA LYS A 77 -13.89 8.13 -15.72
C LYS A 77 -12.39 7.95 -15.60
N SER A 78 -11.82 6.97 -16.30
CA SER A 78 -10.37 6.73 -16.38
C SER A 78 -9.63 8.01 -16.76
N LYS A 79 -10.07 8.62 -17.89
CA LYS A 79 -9.52 9.87 -18.42
C LYS A 79 -9.64 11.02 -17.42
N SER A 80 -10.83 11.23 -16.84
CA SER A 80 -11.03 12.29 -15.84
C SER A 80 -10.17 12.10 -14.58
N GLY A 81 -9.88 10.86 -14.22
CA GLY A 81 -9.05 10.48 -13.06
C GLY A 81 -7.55 10.45 -13.34
N GLY A 82 -7.12 10.68 -14.58
CA GLY A 82 -5.70 10.63 -14.97
C GLY A 82 -5.07 9.23 -14.87
N TRP A 83 -5.88 8.18 -15.06
CA TRP A 83 -5.46 6.78 -15.08
C TRP A 83 -6.05 6.08 -16.32
N MET A 84 -5.51 4.94 -16.75
CA MET A 84 -6.00 4.24 -17.94
C MET A 84 -5.55 2.77 -17.99
N VAL A 85 -6.27 1.92 -18.72
CA VAL A 85 -5.87 0.53 -18.99
C VAL A 85 -5.44 0.35 -20.45
N HIS A 86 -4.72 -0.73 -20.74
CA HIS A 86 -4.27 -1.01 -22.10
C HIS A 86 -5.34 -1.73 -22.92
N PHE A 87 -6.14 -2.58 -22.26
CA PHE A 87 -7.19 -3.37 -22.90
C PHE A 87 -8.45 -3.46 -22.03
N ILE A 88 -9.61 -3.56 -22.69
CA ILE A 88 -10.91 -3.87 -22.08
C ILE A 88 -11.58 -5.00 -22.88
N VAL A 89 -12.10 -6.01 -22.18
CA VAL A 89 -12.91 -7.10 -22.76
C VAL A 89 -14.38 -6.90 -22.41
N LEU A 90 -15.23 -6.62 -23.40
CA LEU A 90 -16.65 -6.35 -23.21
C LEU A 90 -17.46 -7.61 -22.92
N GLU A 91 -18.68 -7.45 -22.40
CA GLU A 91 -19.60 -8.57 -22.11
C GLU A 91 -19.90 -9.44 -23.34
N ASN A 92 -19.86 -8.88 -24.56
CA ASN A 92 -20.07 -9.64 -25.79
C ASN A 92 -18.81 -10.38 -26.30
N GLY A 93 -17.68 -10.28 -25.58
CA GLY A 93 -16.40 -10.90 -25.96
C GLY A 93 -15.52 -10.06 -26.90
N SER A 94 -15.98 -8.88 -27.34
CA SER A 94 -15.13 -7.96 -28.10
C SER A 94 -14.01 -7.41 -27.24
N VAL A 95 -12.81 -7.29 -27.84
CA VAL A 95 -11.62 -6.76 -27.16
C VAL A 95 -11.28 -5.39 -27.74
N TYR A 96 -11.14 -4.40 -26.88
CA TYR A 96 -10.69 -3.05 -27.25
C TYR A 96 -9.36 -2.74 -26.58
N GLY A 97 -8.49 -1.99 -27.25
CA GLY A 97 -7.22 -1.61 -26.65
C GLY A 97 -6.35 -0.67 -27.47
N VAL A 98 -5.14 -0.46 -26.96
CA VAL A 98 -4.07 0.29 -27.63
C VAL A 98 -3.29 -0.61 -28.59
N GLU A 99 -2.79 -0.02 -29.67
CA GLU A 99 -2.06 -0.73 -30.73
C GLU A 99 -0.70 -1.27 -30.25
N ASP A 100 0.10 -0.42 -29.59
CA ASP A 100 1.43 -0.78 -29.07
C ASP A 100 1.45 -0.74 -27.53
N PRO A 101 0.84 -1.72 -26.83
CA PRO A 101 0.75 -1.69 -25.37
C PRO A 101 2.13 -1.70 -24.71
N SER A 102 3.18 -2.20 -25.37
CA SER A 102 4.53 -2.23 -24.80
C SER A 102 5.24 -0.88 -24.81
N LYS A 103 4.83 0.07 -25.64
CA LYS A 103 5.49 1.38 -25.78
C LYS A 103 4.86 2.48 -24.94
N ILE A 104 3.68 2.23 -24.39
CA ILE A 104 2.95 3.17 -23.54
C ILE A 104 2.84 2.62 -22.13
N LEU A 105 3.01 3.50 -21.16
CA LEU A 105 2.78 3.28 -19.74
C LEU A 105 1.51 4.03 -19.36
N TYR A 106 0.59 3.34 -18.71
CA TYR A 106 -0.54 3.96 -18.03
C TYR A 106 -0.43 3.78 -16.53
N ARG A 107 -0.88 4.80 -15.79
CA ARG A 107 -1.07 4.68 -14.34
C ARG A 107 -2.37 3.93 -14.09
N ALA A 108 -2.33 2.76 -13.45
CA ALA A 108 -3.55 2.03 -13.09
C ALA A 108 -3.40 1.09 -11.88
N ALA A 109 -2.18 0.72 -11.47
CA ALA A 109 -1.93 -0.14 -10.33
C ALA A 109 -0.67 0.29 -9.55
N PRO A 110 -0.74 0.37 -8.21
CA PRO A 110 0.35 0.91 -7.41
C PRO A 110 1.56 -0.01 -7.50
N GLY A 111 2.73 0.54 -7.77
CA GLY A 111 4.00 -0.19 -7.83
C GLY A 111 4.20 -1.09 -9.06
N MET A 112 3.24 -1.16 -9.99
CA MET A 112 3.28 -2.12 -11.11
C MET A 112 3.33 -1.47 -12.49
N ASP A 113 2.84 -0.24 -12.64
CA ASP A 113 2.64 0.47 -13.92
C ASP A 113 3.84 0.40 -14.89
N GLU A 114 5.07 0.54 -14.38
CA GLU A 114 6.28 0.60 -15.21
C GLU A 114 6.55 -0.65 -16.05
N THR A 115 6.09 -1.81 -15.59
CA THR A 115 6.42 -3.11 -16.19
C THR A 115 5.19 -3.88 -16.66
N THR A 116 4.01 -3.29 -16.55
CA THR A 116 2.75 -4.00 -16.63
C THR A 116 1.89 -3.58 -17.81
N ILE A 117 1.23 -4.55 -18.45
CA ILE A 117 0.07 -4.33 -19.31
C ILE A 117 -1.20 -4.50 -18.46
N HIS A 118 -2.05 -3.48 -18.46
CA HIS A 118 -3.30 -3.47 -17.70
C HIS A 118 -4.46 -3.95 -18.55
N VAL A 119 -5.15 -4.99 -18.10
CA VAL A 119 -6.29 -5.59 -18.80
C VAL A 119 -7.50 -5.53 -17.88
N SER A 120 -8.60 -4.96 -18.36
CA SER A 120 -9.88 -4.92 -17.64
C SER A 120 -10.93 -5.77 -18.37
N TRP A 121 -11.92 -6.27 -17.65
CA TRP A 121 -13.17 -6.76 -18.25
C TRP A 121 -14.35 -5.91 -17.81
N GLU A 122 -15.33 -5.76 -18.69
CA GLU A 122 -16.60 -5.12 -18.37
C GLU A 122 -17.40 -5.98 -17.38
N GLY A 123 -17.73 -5.43 -16.23
CA GLY A 123 -18.43 -6.12 -15.15
C GLY A 123 -17.78 -5.89 -13.78
N ALA A 124 -18.12 -6.72 -12.80
CA ALA A 124 -17.66 -6.59 -11.42
C ALA A 124 -17.34 -7.95 -10.83
N ASN A 125 -16.31 -8.01 -9.98
CA ASN A 125 -15.90 -9.22 -9.26
C ASN A 125 -15.82 -10.43 -10.22
N ASP A 126 -16.54 -11.50 -9.92
CA ASP A 126 -16.46 -12.76 -10.67
C ASP A 126 -17.45 -12.83 -11.85
N SER A 127 -18.07 -11.71 -12.28
CA SER A 127 -19.15 -11.73 -13.28
C SER A 127 -18.76 -12.41 -14.59
N VAL A 128 -17.52 -12.21 -15.03
CA VAL A 128 -16.96 -12.82 -16.25
C VAL A 128 -16.95 -14.35 -16.19
N LEU A 129 -16.89 -14.97 -15.01
CA LEU A 129 -16.93 -16.44 -14.89
C LEU A 129 -18.26 -17.05 -15.33
N LYS A 130 -19.34 -16.25 -15.35
CA LYS A 130 -20.67 -16.69 -15.82
C LYS A 130 -20.88 -16.44 -17.31
N ASN A 131 -19.94 -15.79 -17.98
CA ASN A 131 -20.01 -15.41 -19.38
C ASN A 131 -18.87 -16.08 -20.16
N GLU A 132 -19.17 -17.23 -20.78
CA GLU A 132 -18.16 -18.03 -21.45
C GLU A 132 -17.47 -17.29 -22.62
N ALA A 133 -18.21 -16.48 -23.37
CA ALA A 133 -17.67 -15.72 -24.50
C ALA A 133 -16.66 -14.67 -24.03
N GLN A 134 -17.03 -13.89 -23.01
CA GLN A 134 -16.13 -12.88 -22.41
C GLN A 134 -14.91 -13.54 -21.74
N LEU A 135 -15.10 -14.62 -20.98
CA LEU A 135 -14.01 -15.35 -20.34
C LEU A 135 -13.03 -15.95 -21.35
N LYS A 136 -13.55 -16.48 -22.46
CA LYS A 136 -12.74 -17.00 -23.57
C LYS A 136 -11.89 -15.88 -24.17
N ALA A 137 -12.51 -14.76 -24.53
CA ALA A 137 -11.79 -13.61 -25.09
C ALA A 137 -10.71 -13.06 -24.14
N LEU A 138 -11.02 -12.93 -22.85
CA LEU A 138 -10.05 -12.54 -21.82
C LEU A 138 -8.87 -13.51 -21.73
N THR A 139 -9.15 -14.82 -21.76
CA THR A 139 -8.13 -15.87 -21.70
C THR A 139 -7.21 -15.84 -22.93
N GLU A 140 -7.79 -15.73 -24.13
CA GLU A 140 -7.06 -15.67 -25.39
C GLU A 140 -6.17 -14.42 -25.47
N LEU A 141 -6.69 -13.26 -25.04
CA LEU A 141 -5.91 -12.02 -24.94
C LEU A 141 -4.70 -12.20 -24.01
N ILE A 142 -4.92 -12.72 -22.80
CA ILE A 142 -3.85 -12.93 -21.82
C ILE A 142 -2.81 -13.91 -22.33
N GLN A 143 -3.24 -15.00 -22.99
CA GLN A 143 -2.33 -15.97 -23.59
C GLN A 143 -1.48 -15.35 -24.70
N SER A 144 -2.09 -14.56 -25.58
CA SER A 144 -1.40 -13.87 -26.68
C SER A 144 -0.35 -12.89 -26.14
N LEU A 145 -0.74 -12.02 -25.21
CA LEU A 145 0.17 -11.07 -24.57
C LEU A 145 1.31 -11.78 -23.84
N SER A 146 1.01 -12.88 -23.15
CA SER A 146 2.03 -13.63 -22.41
C SER A 146 3.05 -14.26 -23.33
N LYS A 147 2.62 -14.78 -24.49
CA LYS A 147 3.51 -15.33 -25.52
C LYS A 147 4.36 -14.25 -26.17
N GLU A 148 3.74 -13.13 -26.56
CA GLU A 148 4.40 -12.02 -27.24
C GLU A 148 5.51 -11.40 -26.37
N TYR A 149 5.22 -11.18 -25.08
CA TYR A 149 6.13 -10.50 -24.15
C TYR A 149 6.88 -11.44 -23.20
N SER A 150 6.81 -12.76 -23.42
CA SER A 150 7.45 -13.78 -22.56
C SER A 150 7.09 -13.64 -21.07
N ILE A 151 5.83 -13.34 -20.78
CA ILE A 151 5.33 -13.13 -19.41
C ILE A 151 5.07 -14.49 -18.77
N SER A 152 5.55 -14.65 -17.54
CA SER A 152 5.37 -15.91 -16.80
C SER A 152 3.90 -16.11 -16.40
N LEU A 153 3.38 -17.32 -16.59
CA LEU A 153 1.98 -17.65 -16.30
C LEU A 153 1.79 -18.05 -14.82
N ASN A 154 2.04 -17.12 -13.90
CA ASN A 154 1.81 -17.31 -12.47
C ASN A 154 1.65 -15.98 -11.73
N ASN A 155 1.22 -16.04 -10.47
CA ASN A 155 1.02 -14.88 -9.59
C ASN A 155 1.81 -14.97 -8.26
N PHE A 156 2.92 -15.72 -8.22
CA PHE A 156 3.63 -16.05 -6.97
C PHE A 156 4.38 -14.86 -6.34
N ASP A 157 5.19 -14.15 -7.16
CA ASP A 157 6.13 -13.12 -6.70
C ASP A 157 5.86 -11.78 -7.40
N ILE A 158 4.87 -11.05 -6.91
CA ILE A 158 4.52 -9.73 -7.44
C ILE A 158 5.66 -8.71 -7.25
N ALA A 159 6.53 -8.88 -6.25
CA ALA A 159 7.68 -8.00 -6.03
C ALA A 159 8.71 -8.07 -7.18
N SER A 160 8.78 -9.21 -7.89
CA SER A 160 9.63 -9.36 -9.07
C SER A 160 9.13 -8.61 -10.31
N GLY A 161 7.85 -8.21 -10.33
CA GLY A 161 7.18 -7.65 -11.50
C GLY A 161 7.03 -8.63 -12.68
N LYS A 162 7.20 -9.94 -12.45
CA LYS A 162 7.13 -10.97 -13.50
C LYS A 162 5.97 -11.93 -13.24
N GLY A 163 4.91 -11.82 -14.01
CA GLY A 163 3.74 -12.67 -13.82
C GLY A 163 2.42 -12.07 -14.30
N ILE A 164 1.33 -12.74 -13.96
CA ILE A 164 -0.03 -12.24 -14.14
C ILE A 164 -0.63 -12.04 -12.75
N PHE A 165 -1.01 -10.83 -12.42
CA PHE A 165 -1.42 -10.44 -11.07
C PHE A 165 -2.82 -9.82 -11.08
N THR A 166 -3.47 -9.77 -9.92
CA THR A 166 -4.67 -8.95 -9.74
C THR A 166 -4.30 -7.57 -9.25
N HIS A 167 -5.17 -6.60 -9.51
CA HIS A 167 -5.12 -5.30 -8.89
C HIS A 167 -5.10 -5.40 -7.35
N THR A 168 -5.94 -6.25 -6.76
CA THR A 168 -5.94 -6.53 -5.32
C THR A 168 -4.56 -6.95 -4.79
N GLN A 169 -3.83 -7.80 -5.50
CA GLN A 169 -2.49 -8.23 -5.11
C GLN A 169 -1.51 -7.05 -5.11
N SER A 170 -1.59 -6.18 -6.12
CA SER A 170 -0.83 -4.93 -6.22
C SER A 170 -1.13 -3.98 -5.06
N LYS A 171 -2.41 -3.80 -4.71
CA LYS A 171 -2.82 -2.99 -3.55
C LYS A 171 -2.27 -3.55 -2.24
N LYS A 172 -2.37 -4.86 -2.02
CA LYS A 172 -1.86 -5.48 -0.79
C LYS A 172 -0.33 -5.35 -0.67
N LYS A 173 0.41 -5.38 -1.79
CA LYS A 173 1.87 -5.28 -1.79
C LYS A 173 2.39 -3.85 -1.76
N PHE A 174 1.90 -3.00 -2.66
CA PHE A 174 2.43 -1.67 -2.95
C PHE A 174 1.41 -0.55 -2.73
N GLY A 175 0.17 -0.90 -2.35
CA GLY A 175 -0.96 0.01 -2.30
C GLY A 175 -0.70 1.23 -1.44
N ARG A 176 -1.07 2.38 -2.00
CA ARG A 176 -0.98 3.70 -1.39
C ARG A 176 -2.33 4.19 -0.88
N PHE A 177 -3.28 3.30 -0.65
CA PHE A 177 -4.64 3.70 -0.26
C PHE A 177 -5.37 2.52 0.38
N LEU A 178 -6.51 2.82 1.01
CA LEU A 178 -7.22 1.91 1.92
C LEU A 178 -8.47 1.26 1.31
N ASP A 179 -8.70 1.41 0.00
CA ASP A 179 -9.88 0.78 -0.59
C ASP A 179 -9.71 -0.74 -0.61
N THR A 180 -10.52 -1.40 0.22
CA THR A 180 -10.59 -2.85 0.37
C THR A 180 -11.47 -3.52 -0.69
N GLY A 181 -12.12 -2.74 -1.56
CA GLY A 181 -12.88 -3.26 -2.70
C GLY A 181 -12.05 -4.22 -3.53
N GLU A 182 -12.62 -5.35 -3.93
CA GLU A 182 -11.94 -6.27 -4.81
C GLU A 182 -11.80 -5.63 -6.20
N CYS A 183 -10.63 -5.71 -6.82
CA CYS A 183 -10.43 -5.39 -8.23
C CYS A 183 -9.52 -6.46 -8.85
N GLY A 184 -9.94 -7.00 -10.00
CA GLY A 184 -9.20 -8.04 -10.72
C GLY A 184 -9.40 -9.50 -10.30
N SER A 185 -10.17 -9.78 -9.24
CA SER A 185 -10.60 -11.12 -8.75
C SER A 185 -9.59 -12.28 -8.76
N GLU A 186 -9.32 -12.86 -7.58
CA GLU A 186 -8.50 -14.09 -7.48
C GLU A 186 -9.14 -15.30 -8.16
N LYS A 187 -10.49 -15.39 -8.17
CA LYS A 187 -11.19 -16.50 -8.85
C LYS A 187 -11.08 -16.40 -10.36
N VAL A 188 -11.19 -15.18 -10.91
CA VAL A 188 -11.00 -14.93 -12.33
C VAL A 188 -9.57 -15.26 -12.74
N LEU A 189 -8.57 -14.78 -11.99
CA LEU A 189 -7.17 -15.09 -12.26
C LEU A 189 -6.88 -16.61 -12.20
N SER A 190 -7.44 -17.31 -11.21
CA SER A 190 -7.31 -18.77 -11.09
C SER A 190 -7.90 -19.49 -12.31
N ALA A 191 -9.10 -19.10 -12.74
CA ALA A 191 -9.76 -19.68 -13.92
C ALA A 191 -8.96 -19.42 -15.21
N VAL A 192 -8.48 -18.19 -15.41
CA VAL A 192 -7.63 -17.83 -16.56
C VAL A 192 -6.34 -18.65 -16.55
N LEU A 193 -5.58 -18.64 -15.44
CA LEU A 193 -4.31 -19.38 -15.33
C LEU A 193 -4.52 -20.87 -15.57
N SER A 194 -5.60 -21.47 -15.06
CA SER A 194 -5.93 -22.87 -15.34
C SER A 194 -6.13 -23.14 -16.84
N LYS A 195 -6.79 -22.24 -17.57
CA LYS A 195 -7.04 -22.40 -19.02
C LYS A 195 -5.79 -22.21 -19.87
N VAL A 196 -4.85 -21.38 -19.44
CA VAL A 196 -3.58 -21.14 -20.16
C VAL A 196 -2.43 -22.03 -19.68
N GLN A 197 -2.72 -23.07 -18.88
CA GLN A 197 -1.71 -23.97 -18.30
C GLN A 197 -0.66 -23.25 -17.41
N GLY A 198 -1.08 -22.16 -16.77
CA GLY A 198 -0.33 -21.45 -15.74
C GLY A 198 -0.53 -22.05 -14.34
N LYS A 199 0.12 -21.46 -13.35
CA LYS A 199 0.03 -21.85 -11.94
C LYS A 199 -0.50 -20.71 -11.08
N PHE A 200 -1.66 -20.92 -10.48
CA PHE A 200 -2.25 -20.01 -9.50
C PHE A 200 -1.73 -20.31 -8.09
N PHE A 201 -1.52 -19.24 -7.31
CA PHE A 201 -1.15 -19.27 -5.91
C PHE A 201 -2.14 -18.41 -5.12
N PRO A 202 -2.87 -18.97 -4.14
CA PRO A 202 -3.74 -18.19 -3.25
C PRO A 202 -2.91 -17.23 -2.38
N GLU A 203 -3.55 -16.22 -1.79
CA GLU A 203 -2.88 -15.21 -0.97
C GLU A 203 -1.92 -15.78 0.09
N SER A 204 -2.30 -16.88 0.73
CA SER A 204 -1.48 -17.55 1.75
C SER A 204 -0.15 -18.10 1.24
N GLU A 205 -0.04 -18.30 -0.08
CA GLU A 205 1.14 -18.85 -0.76
C GLU A 205 1.94 -17.80 -1.53
N TRP A 206 1.50 -16.53 -1.55
CA TRP A 206 2.30 -15.48 -2.18
C TRP A 206 3.65 -15.35 -1.49
N LYS A 207 4.68 -15.15 -2.29
CA LYS A 207 6.05 -15.00 -1.80
C LYS A 207 6.11 -13.87 -0.78
N ASP A 208 6.66 -14.18 0.40
CA ASP A 208 6.90 -13.23 1.47
C ASP A 208 5.63 -12.54 2.02
N ARG A 209 4.41 -13.04 1.76
CA ARG A 209 3.12 -12.38 2.09
C ARG A 209 3.03 -11.81 3.50
N PHE A 210 3.58 -12.52 4.48
CA PHE A 210 3.44 -12.23 5.90
C PHE A 210 4.69 -11.60 6.53
N VAL A 211 5.70 -11.27 5.73
CA VAL A 211 6.95 -10.63 6.19
C VAL A 211 6.82 -9.10 6.14
N PRO A 212 7.73 -8.34 6.80
CA PRO A 212 7.87 -6.89 6.64
C PRO A 212 7.79 -6.39 5.19
N GLY A 213 7.12 -5.26 4.95
CA GLY A 213 7.01 -4.65 3.60
C GLY A 213 5.75 -5.01 2.80
N TRP A 214 4.70 -5.51 3.46
CA TRP A 214 3.33 -5.59 2.91
C TRP A 214 2.42 -4.60 3.64
N VAL A 215 1.57 -3.91 2.88
CA VAL A 215 0.74 -2.78 3.37
C VAL A 215 -0.40 -3.27 4.26
N LEU A 216 -1.05 -4.39 3.91
CA LEU A 216 -2.15 -4.96 4.69
C LEU A 216 -1.78 -6.36 5.19
N ARG A 217 -1.93 -6.62 6.48
CA ARG A 217 -1.73 -7.95 7.08
C ARG A 217 -2.91 -8.31 7.97
N LYS A 218 -3.58 -9.42 7.65
CA LYS A 218 -4.61 -9.97 8.54
C LYS A 218 -3.96 -10.64 9.74
N GLU A 219 -4.31 -10.18 10.94
CA GLU A 219 -3.96 -10.89 12.16
C GLU A 219 -4.61 -12.28 12.14
N LYS A 220 -3.82 -13.32 12.40
CA LYS A 220 -4.33 -14.68 12.59
C LYS A 220 -4.50 -14.92 14.09
N PHE A 221 -5.74 -15.18 14.51
CA PHE A 221 -6.05 -15.61 15.88
C PHE A 221 -6.22 -17.13 16.01
N THR A 222 -6.13 -17.84 14.88
CA THR A 222 -6.21 -19.29 14.80
C THR A 222 -5.01 -19.84 14.04
N ASP A 223 -4.55 -21.02 14.43
CA ASP A 223 -3.54 -21.77 13.70
C ASP A 223 -4.10 -22.38 12.39
N SER A 224 -3.27 -23.13 11.67
CA SER A 224 -3.65 -23.81 10.42
C SER A 224 -4.73 -24.87 10.59
N SER A 225 -5.01 -25.32 11.83
CA SER A 225 -6.08 -26.26 12.17
C SER A 225 -7.38 -25.58 12.61
N GLY A 226 -7.40 -24.24 12.68
CA GLY A 226 -8.55 -23.47 13.15
C GLY A 226 -8.62 -23.34 14.68
N LYS A 227 -7.64 -23.85 15.42
CA LYS A 227 -7.61 -23.73 16.89
C LYS A 227 -7.11 -22.35 17.28
N LYS A 228 -7.72 -21.77 18.32
CA LYS A 228 -7.33 -20.47 18.88
C LYS A 228 -5.87 -20.50 19.35
N ILE A 229 -5.09 -19.52 18.91
CA ILE A 229 -3.70 -19.36 19.33
C ILE A 229 -3.68 -18.93 20.80
N VAL A 230 -3.01 -19.72 21.64
CA VAL A 230 -2.72 -19.36 23.04
C VAL A 230 -1.34 -18.73 23.07
N GLN A 231 -1.26 -17.46 23.46
CA GLN A 231 0.02 -16.76 23.54
C GLN A 231 0.86 -17.29 24.69
N THR A 232 2.15 -17.46 24.44
CA THR A 232 3.18 -17.67 25.45
C THR A 232 4.07 -16.43 25.50
N TYR A 233 4.71 -16.19 26.64
CA TYR A 233 5.53 -15.00 26.87
C TYR A 233 6.88 -15.40 27.42
N SER A 234 7.93 -14.80 26.88
CA SER A 234 9.31 -15.04 27.32
C SER A 234 9.78 -14.07 28.41
N HIS A 235 9.12 -12.91 28.54
CA HIS A 235 9.56 -11.77 29.35
C HIS A 235 8.37 -11.07 30.00
N GLY A 236 8.66 -10.22 30.99
CA GLY A 236 7.67 -9.38 31.64
C GLY A 236 7.08 -9.96 32.93
N ARG A 237 5.92 -9.41 33.30
CA ARG A 237 5.22 -9.68 34.57
C ARG A 237 5.13 -11.18 34.88
N GLY A 238 5.60 -11.58 36.06
CA GLY A 238 5.59 -12.97 36.54
C GLY A 238 6.52 -13.94 35.80
N THR A 239 7.30 -13.47 34.81
CA THR A 239 8.22 -14.30 34.02
C THR A 239 9.68 -13.95 34.31
N THR A 240 9.98 -12.65 34.39
CA THR A 240 11.31 -12.09 34.68
C THR A 240 11.23 -11.09 35.83
N GLN A 241 12.37 -10.77 36.45
CA GLN A 241 12.40 -9.79 37.54
C GLN A 241 12.10 -8.37 37.05
N ALA A 242 11.43 -7.58 37.89
CA ALA A 242 11.16 -6.18 37.60
C ALA A 242 12.47 -5.39 37.40
N PRO A 243 12.61 -4.64 36.30
CA PRO A 243 13.82 -3.87 36.02
C PRO A 243 13.91 -2.62 36.88
N VAL A 244 15.14 -2.14 37.09
CA VAL A 244 15.39 -0.82 37.69
C VAL A 244 15.01 0.27 36.67
N VAL A 245 14.27 1.27 37.12
CA VAL A 245 13.81 2.37 36.27
C VAL A 245 14.79 3.53 36.37
N ASN A 246 15.42 3.86 35.23
CA ASN A 246 16.47 4.87 35.11
C ASN A 246 16.02 6.19 34.46
N LEU A 247 14.70 6.39 34.35
CA LEU A 247 14.10 7.64 33.87
C LEU A 247 13.36 8.32 35.02
N GLU A 248 13.39 9.65 35.06
CA GLU A 248 12.72 10.45 36.09
C GLU A 248 11.23 10.57 35.82
N SER A 249 10.83 10.60 34.55
CA SER A 249 9.43 10.71 34.14
C SER A 249 8.62 9.41 34.30
N ILE A 250 9.24 8.34 34.80
CA ILE A 250 8.63 7.00 34.91
C ILE A 250 8.47 6.61 36.38
N GLU A 251 7.27 6.13 36.71
CA GLU A 251 6.92 5.63 38.04
C GLU A 251 7.74 4.42 38.46
N LYS A 252 8.02 4.34 39.76
CA LYS A 252 8.86 3.29 40.37
C LYS A 252 8.22 2.83 41.69
N ASP A 253 8.48 1.59 42.05
CA ASP A 253 8.19 1.08 43.39
C ASP A 253 9.18 1.64 44.44
N GLY A 254 8.99 1.26 45.70
CA GLY A 254 9.87 1.67 46.79
C GLY A 254 11.34 1.22 46.66
N ASN A 255 11.64 0.31 45.73
CA ASN A 255 12.99 -0.17 45.44
C ASN A 255 13.56 0.45 44.16
N GLY A 256 12.87 1.43 43.55
CA GLY A 256 13.29 2.05 42.29
C GLY A 256 13.07 1.15 41.06
N LYS A 257 12.28 0.09 41.18
CA LYS A 257 11.96 -0.85 40.09
C LYS A 257 10.61 -0.55 39.46
N ALA A 258 10.37 -1.07 38.25
CA ALA A 258 9.07 -0.94 37.60
C ALA A 258 8.00 -1.69 38.42
N PRO A 259 6.84 -1.08 38.74
CA PRO A 259 5.78 -1.75 39.48
C PRO A 259 5.29 -3.01 38.75
N GLU A 260 5.26 -4.15 39.45
CA GLU A 260 5.05 -5.47 38.83
C GLU A 260 3.69 -5.57 38.12
N GLU A 261 2.64 -5.05 38.72
CA GLU A 261 1.27 -5.03 38.20
C GLU A 261 1.07 -4.11 36.99
N LYS A 262 2.06 -3.27 36.69
CA LYS A 262 2.08 -2.33 35.55
C LYS A 262 2.93 -2.83 34.39
N ARG A 263 3.78 -3.85 34.59
CA ARG A 263 4.60 -4.46 33.53
C ARG A 263 3.75 -5.29 32.58
N LEU A 264 4.09 -5.33 31.29
CA LEU A 264 3.43 -6.15 30.27
C LEU A 264 4.03 -7.57 30.24
N ARG A 265 3.26 -8.60 29.87
CA ARG A 265 3.82 -9.90 29.45
C ARG A 265 4.07 -9.92 27.94
N TYR A 266 5.28 -10.25 27.50
CA TYR A 266 5.64 -10.12 26.08
C TYR A 266 6.69 -11.12 25.62
N ASN A 267 6.86 -11.19 24.30
CA ASN A 267 7.93 -11.96 23.66
C ASN A 267 9.05 -11.02 23.27
N HIS A 268 10.28 -11.33 23.68
CA HIS A 268 11.45 -10.54 23.32
C HIS A 268 11.74 -10.65 21.82
N ARG A 269 12.01 -9.51 21.16
CA ARG A 269 12.16 -9.40 19.69
C ARG A 269 13.49 -8.78 19.27
N GLY A 270 14.46 -8.71 20.19
CA GLY A 270 15.70 -7.98 19.99
C GLY A 270 15.64 -6.59 20.64
N THR A 271 16.58 -5.74 20.22
CA THR A 271 16.80 -4.42 20.82
C THR A 271 16.66 -3.30 19.79
N ILE A 272 16.12 -2.16 20.21
CA ILE A 272 15.99 -0.96 19.38
C ILE A 272 17.31 -0.18 19.28
N ARG A 273 17.43 0.62 18.22
CA ARG A 273 18.35 1.77 18.17
C ARG A 273 17.57 3.05 18.50
N PRO A 274 17.69 3.62 19.71
CA PRO A 274 16.75 4.60 20.27
C PRO A 274 16.84 5.98 19.62
N ASP A 275 16.38 6.11 18.38
CA ASP A 275 16.51 7.31 17.55
C ASP A 275 15.23 8.14 17.47
N CYS A 276 14.09 7.56 17.86
CA CYS A 276 12.78 8.17 17.70
C CYS A 276 11.79 7.77 18.79
N ILE A 277 10.64 8.44 18.79
CA ILE A 277 9.50 8.17 19.68
C ILE A 277 8.26 8.07 18.80
N VAL A 278 7.40 7.09 19.04
CA VAL A 278 6.08 7.01 18.42
C VAL A 278 5.03 7.11 19.51
N LEU A 279 4.08 8.02 19.32
CA LEU A 279 2.94 8.20 20.21
C LEU A 279 1.73 7.44 19.65
N HIS A 280 1.00 6.82 20.58
CA HIS A 280 -0.19 6.03 20.35
C HIS A 280 -1.26 6.38 21.40
N TYR A 281 -2.53 6.22 21.08
CA TYR A 281 -3.61 6.02 22.02
C TYR A 281 -4.06 4.57 21.98
N THR A 282 -4.63 4.11 23.09
CA THR A 282 -4.98 2.70 23.27
C THR A 282 -6.34 2.29 22.67
N ALA A 283 -7.20 3.27 22.33
CA ALA A 283 -8.61 3.13 21.99
C ALA A 283 -9.45 2.52 23.14
N ILE A 284 -8.85 2.45 24.33
CA ILE A 284 -9.37 1.77 25.51
C ILE A 284 -9.08 2.68 26.70
N PRO A 285 -10.09 3.28 27.35
CA PRO A 285 -9.90 4.23 28.45
C PRO A 285 -9.60 3.52 29.78
N ASP A 286 -8.85 2.43 29.75
CA ASP A 286 -8.54 1.62 30.93
C ASP A 286 -7.17 0.97 30.77
N TYR A 287 -6.32 1.19 31.77
CA TYR A 287 -4.94 0.72 31.77
C TYR A 287 -4.84 -0.80 31.75
N GLN A 288 -5.57 -1.48 32.64
CA GLN A 288 -5.48 -2.94 32.77
C GLN A 288 -6.05 -3.64 31.54
N LYS A 289 -7.14 -3.10 31.00
CA LYS A 289 -7.74 -3.61 29.77
C LYS A 289 -6.83 -3.41 28.58
N THR A 290 -6.08 -2.30 28.54
CA THR A 290 -5.03 -2.08 27.54
C THR A 290 -3.98 -3.19 27.62
N LEU A 291 -3.45 -3.50 28.81
CA LEU A 291 -2.47 -4.59 28.99
C LEU A 291 -3.04 -5.93 28.51
N GLU A 292 -4.26 -6.29 28.91
CA GLU A 292 -4.91 -7.53 28.48
C GLU A 292 -5.01 -7.65 26.94
N VAL A 293 -5.36 -6.54 26.28
CA VAL A 293 -5.52 -6.52 24.82
C VAL A 293 -4.19 -6.61 24.11
N LEU A 294 -3.16 -5.90 24.57
CA LEU A 294 -1.81 -5.98 24.03
C LEU A 294 -1.26 -7.41 24.16
N GLU A 295 -1.34 -7.99 25.36
CA GLU A 295 -0.92 -9.37 25.64
C GLU A 295 -1.65 -10.38 24.72
N LYS A 296 -2.98 -10.31 24.68
CA LYS A 296 -3.80 -11.21 23.85
C LYS A 296 -3.44 -11.16 22.36
N ARG A 297 -3.03 -9.98 21.86
CA ARG A 297 -2.64 -9.77 20.45
C ARG A 297 -1.15 -9.94 20.21
N ASN A 298 -0.35 -10.27 21.24
CA ASN A 298 1.11 -10.35 21.18
C ASN A 298 1.76 -9.05 20.67
N LEU A 299 1.12 -7.92 21.00
CA LEU A 299 1.60 -6.56 20.79
C LEU A 299 2.31 -6.08 22.05
N SER A 300 3.14 -5.06 21.90
CA SER A 300 3.82 -4.45 23.04
C SER A 300 4.18 -3.01 22.75
N ALA A 301 4.30 -2.22 23.81
CA ALA A 301 4.79 -0.85 23.79
C ALA A 301 5.89 -0.68 24.85
N THR A 302 6.73 0.34 24.73
CA THR A 302 7.80 0.62 25.70
C THR A 302 7.23 1.24 26.97
N PHE A 303 6.34 2.22 26.83
CA PHE A 303 5.74 2.98 27.91
C PHE A 303 4.22 3.06 27.76
N LEU A 304 3.51 3.22 28.88
CA LEU A 304 2.08 3.46 28.92
C LEU A 304 1.76 4.60 29.89
N ALA A 305 1.18 5.68 29.38
CA ALA A 305 0.72 6.84 30.15
C ALA A 305 -0.76 6.67 30.55
N ASP A 306 -1.02 6.56 31.85
CA ASP A 306 -2.34 6.33 32.41
C ASP A 306 -3.12 7.66 32.58
N GLN A 307 -4.43 7.56 32.80
CA GLN A 307 -5.31 8.72 32.93
C GLN A 307 -5.03 9.57 34.18
N ASP A 308 -4.34 9.00 35.17
CA ASP A 308 -3.97 9.68 36.42
C ASP A 308 -2.73 10.59 36.28
N GLY A 309 -2.15 10.70 35.07
CA GLY A 309 -0.96 11.50 34.82
C GLY A 309 0.35 10.78 35.14
N LYS A 310 0.32 9.47 35.39
CA LYS A 310 1.50 8.64 35.61
C LYS A 310 1.90 7.88 34.35
N THR A 311 3.20 7.65 34.19
CA THR A 311 3.75 6.88 33.07
C THR A 311 4.57 5.72 33.58
N TYR A 312 4.35 4.53 33.00
CA TYR A 312 4.97 3.29 33.45
C TYR A 312 5.79 2.66 32.32
N GLN A 313 6.94 2.08 32.67
CA GLN A 313 7.71 1.22 31.78
C GLN A 313 7.06 -0.16 31.71
N LEU A 314 6.74 -0.61 30.51
CA LEU A 314 6.06 -1.89 30.30
C LEU A 314 7.01 -3.07 30.12
N LEU A 315 8.19 -2.82 29.53
CA LEU A 315 9.15 -3.87 29.13
C LEU A 315 10.26 -4.04 30.17
N ASP A 316 10.96 -5.17 30.13
CA ASP A 316 12.09 -5.45 31.03
C ASP A 316 13.30 -4.54 30.75
N SER A 317 13.38 -4.04 29.53
CA SER A 317 14.33 -3.01 29.13
C SER A 317 13.61 -2.02 28.24
N ILE A 318 13.86 -0.72 28.44
CA ILE A 318 13.38 0.31 27.51
C ILE A 318 13.98 0.16 26.11
N PHE A 319 15.04 -0.66 25.97
CA PHE A 319 15.66 -0.97 24.69
C PHE A 319 15.08 -2.21 24.02
N ASP A 320 14.16 -2.95 24.65
CA ASP A 320 13.54 -4.09 23.99
C ASP A 320 12.64 -3.62 22.83
N THR A 321 12.71 -4.34 21.72
CA THR A 321 11.88 -4.07 20.54
C THR A 321 10.41 -4.35 20.84
N ALA A 322 9.64 -3.26 20.92
CA ALA A 322 8.19 -3.28 21.00
C ALA A 322 7.54 -3.71 19.66
N ALA A 323 6.35 -4.29 19.72
CA ALA A 323 5.53 -4.63 18.57
C ALA A 323 4.29 -3.73 18.54
N ALA A 324 4.44 -2.50 18.04
CA ALA A 324 3.38 -1.49 18.01
C ALA A 324 3.14 -0.90 16.61
N ALA A 325 4.15 -0.25 16.01
CA ALA A 325 4.03 0.42 14.72
C ALA A 325 5.01 -0.15 13.66
N THR A 326 4.45 -0.52 12.50
CA THR A 326 5.25 -1.03 11.38
C THR A 326 6.21 0.04 10.87
N GLY A 327 7.46 -0.36 10.59
CA GLY A 327 8.51 0.53 10.10
C GLY A 327 9.31 1.24 11.20
N THR A 328 8.76 1.36 12.42
CA THR A 328 9.39 2.12 13.52
C THR A 328 9.81 1.27 14.71
N ASN A 329 9.30 0.04 14.86
CA ASN A 329 9.57 -0.83 16.01
C ASN A 329 11.06 -1.03 16.35
N ALA A 330 11.94 -1.09 15.34
CA ALA A 330 13.38 -1.32 15.55
C ALA A 330 14.16 -0.06 16.00
N ASN A 331 13.51 1.11 16.02
CA ASN A 331 14.18 2.39 16.23
C ASN A 331 13.51 3.28 17.27
N CYS A 332 12.19 3.15 17.45
CA CYS A 332 11.47 4.09 18.28
C CYS A 332 11.02 3.47 19.60
N PHE A 333 11.10 4.26 20.67
CA PHE A 333 10.31 4.04 21.86
C PHE A 333 8.82 4.16 21.50
N GLN A 334 8.02 3.16 21.86
CA GLN A 334 6.57 3.15 21.57
C GLN A 334 5.83 3.56 22.84
N VAL A 335 5.10 4.66 22.78
CA VAL A 335 4.40 5.26 23.94
C VAL A 335 2.90 5.16 23.72
N GLU A 336 2.25 4.28 24.47
CA GLU A 336 0.80 4.17 24.50
C GLU A 336 0.21 5.16 25.52
N ILE A 337 -0.94 5.74 25.20
CA ILE A 337 -1.62 6.74 26.02
C ILE A 337 -3.05 6.28 26.23
N VAL A 338 -3.42 6.04 27.48
CA VAL A 338 -4.74 5.49 27.82
C VAL A 338 -5.83 6.49 27.44
N GLY A 339 -6.65 6.14 26.44
CA GLY A 339 -7.75 6.98 25.96
C GLY A 339 -8.47 6.36 24.76
N LYS A 340 -9.70 6.85 24.49
CA LYS A 340 -10.54 6.36 23.36
C LYS A 340 -10.19 7.03 22.04
N ASP A 341 -9.87 8.32 22.10
CA ASP A 341 -9.74 9.22 20.97
C ASP A 341 -8.89 10.45 21.35
N THR A 342 -8.57 11.28 20.36
CA THR A 342 -7.78 12.51 20.51
C THR A 342 -8.40 13.50 21.50
N ASP A 343 -9.73 13.68 21.48
CA ASP A 343 -10.43 14.65 22.32
C ASP A 343 -10.29 14.30 23.80
N MET A 344 -10.43 13.00 24.13
CA MET A 344 -10.23 12.50 25.48
C MET A 344 -8.80 12.73 25.99
N LEU A 345 -7.81 12.54 25.13
CA LEU A 345 -6.40 12.80 25.44
C LEU A 345 -6.17 14.30 25.76
N LEU A 346 -6.67 15.20 24.90
CA LEU A 346 -6.55 16.65 25.07
C LEU A 346 -7.28 17.18 26.30
N ALA A 347 -8.42 16.57 26.67
CA ALA A 347 -9.15 16.93 27.87
C ALA A 347 -8.35 16.63 29.16
N ASN A 348 -7.41 15.68 29.10
CA ASN A 348 -6.58 15.28 30.23
C ASN A 348 -5.21 15.96 30.23
N LYS A 349 -5.16 17.17 30.82
CA LYS A 349 -3.95 17.99 30.89
C LYS A 349 -2.81 17.34 31.69
N GLU A 350 -3.11 16.59 32.75
CA GLU A 350 -2.07 15.96 33.58
C GLU A 350 -1.43 14.77 32.87
N GLN A 351 -2.21 13.93 32.18
CA GLN A 351 -1.70 12.90 31.29
C GLN A 351 -0.86 13.51 30.16
N THR A 352 -1.35 14.58 29.52
CA THR A 352 -0.60 15.28 28.46
C THR A 352 0.74 15.81 28.97
N LYS A 353 0.77 16.46 30.14
CA LYS A 353 2.02 16.91 30.77
C LYS A 353 2.98 15.75 31.06
N ALA A 354 2.47 14.60 31.48
CA ALA A 354 3.29 13.42 31.73
C ALA A 354 3.95 12.89 30.45
N VAL A 355 3.18 12.83 29.35
CA VAL A 355 3.70 12.47 28.02
C VAL A 355 4.75 13.48 27.55
N VAL A 356 4.49 14.78 27.70
CA VAL A 356 5.47 15.84 27.38
C VAL A 356 6.77 15.68 28.16
N ARG A 357 6.70 15.43 29.48
CA ARG A 357 7.88 15.18 30.32
C ARG A 357 8.69 13.99 29.81
N LEU A 358 8.02 12.87 29.52
CA LEU A 358 8.67 11.67 28.97
C LEU A 358 9.34 11.96 27.61
N VAL A 359 8.62 12.59 26.68
CA VAL A 359 9.13 12.93 25.35
C VAL A 359 10.38 13.82 25.45
N LYS A 360 10.34 14.82 26.32
CA LYS A 360 11.47 15.72 26.56
C LYS A 360 12.67 14.99 27.16
N GLU A 361 12.46 14.16 28.19
CA GLU A 361 13.54 13.39 28.82
C GLU A 361 14.20 12.42 27.82
N LEU A 362 13.41 11.69 27.04
CA LEU A 362 13.92 10.79 26.00
C LEU A 362 14.67 11.57 24.91
N SER A 363 14.16 12.72 24.48
CA SER A 363 14.81 13.58 23.49
C SER A 363 16.17 14.07 23.97
N GLU A 364 16.26 14.58 25.19
CA GLU A 364 17.51 15.11 25.76
C GLU A 364 18.57 14.01 25.95
N LYS A 365 18.13 12.85 26.45
CA LYS A 365 18.99 11.70 26.77
C LYS A 365 19.54 11.01 25.52
N TYR A 366 18.71 10.84 24.48
CA TYR A 366 19.06 10.09 23.27
C TYR A 366 19.30 10.97 22.03
N LYS A 367 19.25 12.31 22.18
CA LYS A 367 19.43 13.28 21.09
C LYS A 367 18.42 13.08 19.94
N ILE A 368 17.19 12.76 20.30
CA ILE A 368 16.07 12.60 19.37
C ILE A 368 15.54 13.99 19.02
N PRO A 369 15.50 14.41 17.75
CA PRO A 369 14.93 15.69 17.36
C PRO A 369 13.45 15.81 17.78
N LEU A 370 13.02 16.97 18.28
CA LEU A 370 11.62 17.23 18.61
C LEU A 370 10.88 17.78 17.38
N ASN A 371 10.71 16.93 16.35
CA ASN A 371 9.85 17.24 15.20
C ASN A 371 9.27 15.96 14.60
N ASN A 372 8.28 16.13 13.73
CA ASN A 372 7.61 15.04 13.03
C ASN A 372 7.67 15.15 11.49
N GLU A 373 8.54 15.98 10.92
CA GLU A 373 8.53 16.28 9.46
C GLU A 373 8.86 15.05 8.60
N ARG A 374 9.90 14.31 8.98
CA ARG A 374 10.54 13.31 8.12
C ARG A 374 10.60 11.92 8.76
N VAL A 375 9.46 11.21 8.78
CA VAL A 375 9.32 9.91 9.47
C VAL A 375 10.31 8.84 8.99
N GLU A 376 10.66 8.84 7.71
CA GLU A 376 11.59 7.86 7.14
C GLU A 376 13.05 8.04 7.57
N SER A 377 13.38 9.19 8.16
CA SER A 377 14.67 9.37 8.82
C SER A 377 14.79 8.52 10.09
N LEU A 378 13.66 8.09 10.66
CA LEU A 378 13.55 7.44 11.97
C LEU A 378 14.23 8.27 13.07
N ARG A 379 14.20 9.60 12.95
CA ARG A 379 14.81 10.56 13.88
C ARG A 379 13.83 11.67 14.19
N GLY A 380 13.00 11.48 15.21
CA GLY A 380 11.93 12.42 15.53
C GLY A 380 10.92 11.87 16.53
N VAL A 381 9.85 12.63 16.71
CA VAL A 381 8.65 12.22 17.47
C VAL A 381 7.51 12.12 16.47
N TYR A 382 6.96 10.93 16.30
CA TYR A 382 5.98 10.66 15.25
C TYR A 382 4.68 10.12 15.82
N SER A 383 3.60 10.26 15.08
CA SER A 383 2.35 9.57 15.39
C SER A 383 2.36 8.15 14.83
N HIS A 384 1.60 7.25 15.44
CA HIS A 384 1.29 5.96 14.83
C HIS A 384 0.69 6.14 13.43
N THR A 385 -0.15 7.17 13.24
CA THR A 385 -0.74 7.48 11.93
C THR A 385 0.31 7.78 10.87
N GLN A 386 1.36 8.54 11.18
CA GLN A 386 2.47 8.79 10.27
C GLN A 386 3.15 7.48 9.86
N ALA A 387 3.48 6.62 10.83
CA ALA A 387 4.09 5.33 10.55
C ALA A 387 3.17 4.44 9.69
N LYS A 388 1.87 4.40 10.02
CA LYS A 388 0.85 3.63 9.30
C LYS A 388 0.68 4.13 7.86
N LYS A 389 0.63 5.45 7.63
CA LYS A 389 0.55 6.03 6.29
C LYS A 389 1.84 5.85 5.49
N LYS A 390 2.99 5.73 6.14
CA LYS A 390 4.28 5.50 5.46
C LYS A 390 4.52 4.03 5.10
N TRP A 391 4.22 3.11 6.01
CA TRP A 391 4.62 1.69 5.88
C TRP A 391 3.46 0.67 5.95
N GLY A 392 2.23 1.11 6.21
CA GLY A 392 1.06 0.24 6.36
C GLY A 392 1.06 -0.54 7.68
N GLY A 393 0.52 -1.77 7.64
CA GLY A 393 0.64 -2.76 8.73
C GLY A 393 -0.61 -3.03 9.57
N SER A 394 -1.79 -2.50 9.22
CA SER A 394 -3.02 -2.76 9.99
C SER A 394 -4.24 -2.99 9.10
N ILE A 395 -5.20 -3.79 9.60
CA ILE A 395 -6.47 -4.17 8.95
C ILE A 395 -7.67 -3.32 9.37
N TYR A 396 -7.52 -2.47 10.39
CA TYR A 396 -8.55 -1.51 10.79
C TYR A 396 -8.16 -0.15 10.23
N LEU A 397 -8.63 0.09 9.01
CA LEU A 397 -8.25 1.22 8.18
C LEU A 397 -9.50 1.71 7.45
N ASP A 398 -10.47 2.23 8.19
CA ASP A 398 -11.50 3.10 7.61
C ASP A 398 -10.96 4.53 7.35
N GLY A 399 -9.70 4.79 7.72
CA GLY A 399 -8.97 6.03 7.44
C GLY A 399 -9.43 7.23 8.24
N LYS A 400 -10.34 7.05 9.22
CA LYS A 400 -10.91 8.16 9.99
C LYS A 400 -10.19 8.41 11.31
N ASP A 401 -9.67 7.37 11.94
CA ASP A 401 -9.03 7.46 13.25
C ASP A 401 -7.54 7.80 13.12
N PHE A 402 -7.19 9.02 13.53
CA PHE A 402 -5.81 9.49 13.66
C PHE A 402 -5.31 9.20 15.06
N ASP A 403 -4.43 8.23 15.19
CA ASP A 403 -3.73 7.90 16.42
C ASP A 403 -2.36 8.63 16.49
N PRO A 404 -2.08 9.50 17.50
CA PRO A 404 -2.99 9.97 18.56
C PRO A 404 -3.81 11.21 18.15
N GLY A 405 -3.64 11.68 16.91
CA GLY A 405 -4.28 12.87 16.35
C GLY A 405 -3.28 14.00 16.13
N GLU A 406 -3.44 14.74 15.03
CA GLU A 406 -2.61 15.93 14.76
C GLU A 406 -2.71 16.99 15.87
N PRO A 407 -3.90 17.30 16.43
CA PRO A 407 -4.01 18.23 17.56
C PRO A 407 -3.19 17.80 18.77
N TYR A 408 -3.18 16.49 19.10
CA TYR A 408 -2.41 15.98 20.23
C TYR A 408 -0.91 15.96 19.96
N MET A 409 -0.50 15.57 18.75
CA MET A 409 0.90 15.65 18.32
C MET A 409 1.43 17.08 18.41
N LYS A 410 0.64 18.06 17.97
CA LYS A 410 0.97 19.47 18.06
C LYS A 410 1.16 19.90 19.52
N GLU A 411 0.19 19.58 20.37
CA GLU A 411 0.24 19.91 21.81
C GLU A 411 1.51 19.37 22.47
N VAL A 412 1.85 18.09 22.23
CA VAL A 412 3.04 17.46 22.83
C VAL A 412 4.32 18.08 22.30
N LEU A 413 4.45 18.24 20.98
CA LEU A 413 5.68 18.78 20.36
C LEU A 413 5.93 20.23 20.76
N GLU A 414 4.92 21.09 20.72
CA GLU A 414 5.06 22.51 21.06
C GLU A 414 5.40 22.68 22.55
N GLN A 415 4.73 21.95 23.45
CA GLN A 415 5.06 22.00 24.88
C GLN A 415 6.44 21.41 25.20
N ALA A 416 6.91 20.43 24.45
CA ALA A 416 8.26 19.88 24.59
C ALA A 416 9.35 20.85 24.08
N GLY A 417 8.98 21.94 23.38
CA GLY A 417 9.90 22.90 22.78
C GLY A 417 10.35 22.52 21.36
N GLY A 418 9.58 21.66 20.68
CA GLY A 418 9.81 21.20 19.32
C GLY A 418 9.06 21.97 18.24
N THR A 419 9.00 21.38 17.05
CA THR A 419 8.27 21.92 15.89
C THR A 419 7.33 20.86 15.34
N PHE A 420 6.04 21.20 15.28
CA PHE A 420 5.01 20.37 14.67
C PHE A 420 4.82 20.70 13.18
N TYR A 421 4.71 19.66 12.38
CA TYR A 421 4.39 19.69 10.95
C TYR A 421 3.08 18.93 10.72
N PRO A 422 2.03 19.60 10.20
CA PRO A 422 0.80 18.92 9.82
C PRO A 422 1.02 18.01 8.61
N GLU A 423 0.06 17.11 8.33
CA GLU A 423 0.14 16.08 7.30
C GLU A 423 0.52 16.61 5.93
N GLU A 424 -0.07 17.73 5.51
CA GLU A 424 0.24 18.38 4.24
C GLU A 424 1.71 18.78 4.11
N ASN A 425 2.40 18.98 5.23
CA ASN A 425 3.80 19.42 5.30
C ASN A 425 4.77 18.30 5.65
N TRP A 426 4.33 17.03 5.74
CA TRP A 426 5.28 15.93 5.90
C TRP A 426 6.18 15.81 4.68
N TYR A 427 7.43 15.41 4.91
CA TYR A 427 8.44 15.29 3.87
C TYR A 427 7.95 14.39 2.73
N GLU A 428 7.94 14.94 1.52
CA GLU A 428 7.49 14.28 0.29
C GLU A 428 6.09 13.63 0.43
N ARG A 429 5.16 14.20 1.20
CA ARG A 429 3.81 13.64 1.45
C ARG A 429 3.04 13.24 0.19
N GLN A 430 3.20 13.99 -0.89
CA GLN A 430 2.53 13.77 -2.19
C GLN A 430 3.27 12.76 -3.09
N SER A 431 4.40 12.23 -2.60
CA SER A 431 5.18 11.27 -3.36
C SER A 431 4.53 9.90 -3.40
N ASN A 432 5.21 9.05 -4.15
CA ASN A 432 4.91 7.68 -4.39
C ASN A 432 5.17 6.74 -3.19
N ASP A 433 5.62 7.27 -2.07
CA ASP A 433 6.01 6.47 -0.91
C ASP A 433 5.01 6.58 0.26
N TRP A 434 3.89 7.27 0.06
CA TRP A 434 2.88 7.47 1.09
C TRP A 434 1.52 6.89 0.70
N ILE A 435 0.80 6.44 1.72
CA ILE A 435 -0.63 6.12 1.62
C ILE A 435 -1.42 7.44 1.66
N LEU A 436 -2.17 7.72 0.60
CA LEU A 436 -3.07 8.87 0.43
C LEU A 436 -4.52 8.40 0.60
N LEU A 437 -5.27 9.08 1.48
CA LEU A 437 -6.66 8.71 1.78
C LEU A 437 -7.69 9.38 0.87
N PHE A 438 -7.26 10.42 0.14
CA PHE A 438 -8.13 11.31 -0.64
C PHE A 438 -7.87 11.23 -2.15
N THR A 439 -6.95 10.38 -2.60
CA THR A 439 -6.73 10.20 -4.04
C THR A 439 -7.86 9.35 -4.63
N ALA A 440 -8.58 9.90 -5.62
CA ALA A 440 -9.56 9.19 -6.45
C ALA A 440 -8.92 8.15 -7.40
N PHE A 441 -7.79 7.59 -7.00
CA PHE A 441 -6.98 6.70 -7.83
C PHE A 441 -7.41 5.26 -7.58
N GLN A 442 -8.24 4.69 -8.46
CA GLN A 442 -7.98 3.48 -9.27
C GLN A 442 -9.25 2.84 -9.89
N PRO A 443 -9.11 2.04 -10.98
CA PRO A 443 -10.19 1.42 -11.77
C PRO A 443 -11.19 0.52 -11.03
#